data_AF-A0A3R9FCP7-F1
#
_entry.id   AF-A0A3R9FCP7-F1
#
_cell.length_a   1.000
_cell.length_b   1.000
_cell.length_c   1.000
_cell.angle_alpha   90.00
_cell.angle_beta   90.00
_cell.angle_gamma   90.00
#
_symmetry.space_group_name_H-M   'P 1'
#
loop_
_entity.id
_entity.type
_entity.pdbx_description
1 polymer ?
#
loop_
_entity_poly.entity_id
_entity_poly.type
_entity_poly.pdbx_seq_one_letter_code
_entity_poly.pdbx_strand_id
1 'polypeptide(L)' 'MCELKAILERGEENRDIIMESTTRVIVEGDEIELTGIFGERENVQGSIKEINF' A
#
# COMPACT_ATOMS: atom_id res chain seq x y z
N MET A 1 -2.80 -8.40 -16.20
CA MET A 1 -2.87 -7.28 -15.25
C MET A 1 -2.54 -7.89 -13.91
N CYS A 2 -1.53 -7.38 -13.22
CA CYS A 2 -1.11 -7.91 -11.92
C CYS A 2 -1.41 -6.84 -10.88
N GLU A 3 -2.05 -7.25 -9.80
CA GLU A 3 -2.44 -6.42 -8.66
C GLU A 3 -1.79 -6.99 -7.39
N LEU A 4 -1.49 -6.09 -6.45
CA LEU A 4 -0.86 -6.44 -5.18
C LEU A 4 -1.77 -6.09 -4.00
N LYS A 5 -1.70 -6.88 -2.94
CA LYS A 5 -2.30 -6.54 -1.66
C LYS A 5 -1.36 -5.62 -0.88
N ALA A 6 -1.84 -4.46 -0.47
CA ALA A 6 -1.10 -3.54 0.39
C ALA A 6 -1.45 -3.78 1.87
N ILE A 7 -0.42 -3.99 2.67
CA ILE A 7 -0.52 -4.25 4.11
C ILE A 7 0.27 -3.17 4.85
N LEU A 8 -0.37 -2.50 5.81
CA LEU A 8 0.27 -1.57 6.71
C LEU A 8 0.65 -2.29 8.00
N GLU A 9 1.95 -2.32 8.32
CA GLU A 9 2.45 -2.85 9.59
C GLU A 9 2.58 -1.71 10.62
N ARG A 10 1.83 -1.79 11.74
CA ARG A 10 1.92 -0.86 12.87
C ARG A 10 2.54 -1.58 14.09
N GLY A 11 3.82 -1.92 14.00
CA GLY A 11 4.53 -2.71 15.02
C GLY A 11 4.57 -4.20 14.71
N GLU A 12 5.04 -5.03 15.65
CA GLU A 12 5.33 -6.46 15.39
C GLU A 12 4.08 -7.32 15.12
N GLU A 13 2.92 -6.95 15.67
CA GLU A 13 1.71 -7.80 15.61
C GLU A 13 0.52 -7.15 14.89
N ASN A 14 0.60 -5.87 14.51
CA ASN A 14 -0.53 -5.16 13.93
C ASN A 14 -0.35 -5.01 12.41
N ARG A 15 -1.12 -5.79 11.65
CA ARG A 15 -1.14 -5.78 10.18
C ARG A 15 -2.54 -5.47 9.68
N ASP A 16 -2.71 -4.31 9.08
CA ASP A 16 -3.96 -3.89 8.48
C ASP A 16 -3.87 -4.02 6.95
N ILE A 17 -4.84 -4.69 6.33
CA ILE A 17 -4.97 -4.65 4.87
C ILE A 17 -5.62 -3.32 4.52
N ILE A 18 -4.88 -2.46 3.84
CA ILE A 18 -5.34 -1.12 3.47
C ILE A 18 -5.83 -1.05 2.01
N MET A 19 -5.42 -2.00 1.16
CA MET A 19 -5.93 -2.12 -0.20
C MET A 19 -5.75 -3.55 -0.74
N GLU A 20 -6.84 -4.18 -1.18
CA GLU A 20 -6.83 -5.57 -1.68
C GLU A 20 -6.24 -5.69 -3.10
N SER A 21 -6.45 -4.70 -3.96
CA SER A 21 -6.07 -4.76 -5.37
C SER A 21 -5.35 -3.48 -5.80
N THR A 22 -4.14 -3.28 -5.29
CA THR A 22 -3.28 -2.14 -5.60
C THR A 22 -2.66 -2.30 -6.99
N THR A 23 -2.76 -1.27 -7.82
CA THR A 23 -2.18 -1.21 -9.17
C THR A 23 -1.08 -0.19 -9.30
N ARG A 24 -1.05 0.81 -8.42
CA ARG A 24 -0.05 1.88 -8.42
C ARG A 24 0.30 2.26 -6.99
N VAL A 25 1.58 2.51 -6.77
CA VAL A 25 2.14 3.05 -5.53
C VAL A 25 2.98 4.27 -5.92
N ILE A 26 2.74 5.42 -5.29
CA ILE A 26 3.57 6.61 -5.40
C ILE A 26 4.14 6.90 -4.02
N VAL A 27 5.43 7.18 -3.92
CA VAL A 27 6.10 7.51 -2.66
C VAL A 27 6.72 8.90 -2.78
N GLU A 28 6.30 9.82 -1.92
CA GLU A 28 6.81 11.18 -1.80
C GLU A 28 7.27 11.43 -0.37
N GLY A 29 8.56 11.19 -0.10
CA GLY A 29 9.09 11.26 1.27
C GLY A 29 8.54 10.12 2.15
N ASP A 30 7.78 10.48 3.18
CA ASP A 30 7.06 9.55 4.06
C ASP A 30 5.57 9.39 3.68
N GLU A 31 5.08 10.09 2.66
CA GLU A 31 3.72 9.91 2.13
C GLU A 31 3.70 8.85 1.03
N ILE A 32 2.75 7.92 1.12
CA ILE A 32 2.54 6.84 0.15
C ILE A 32 1.08 6.92 -0.33
N GLU A 33 0.88 7.21 -1.62
CA GLU A 33 -0.43 7.10 -2.30
C GLU A 33 -0.53 5.72 -2.95
N LEU A 34 -1.57 4.96 -2.59
CA LEU A 34 -1.97 3.72 -3.23
C LEU A 34 -3.15 3.98 -4.16
N THR A 35 -3.14 3.38 -5.35
CA THR A 35 -4.31 3.38 -6.25
C THR A 35 -4.77 1.96 -6.53
N GLY A 36 -6.05 1.71 -6.34
CA GLY A 36 -6.69 0.41 -6.57
C GLY A 36 -7.08 0.19 -8.03
N ILE A 37 -7.52 -1.03 -8.36
CA ILE A 37 -7.96 -1.40 -9.73
C ILE A 37 -9.18 -0.61 -10.20
N PHE A 38 -10.00 -0.07 -9.28
CA PHE A 38 -11.18 0.73 -9.62
C PHE A 38 -10.92 2.24 -9.53
N GLY A 39 -9.66 2.64 -9.32
CA GLY A 39 -9.24 4.04 -9.26
C GLY A 39 -9.42 4.70 -7.89
N GLU A 40 -9.87 3.97 -6.88
CA GLU A 40 -9.86 4.38 -5.49
C GLU A 40 -8.43 4.67 -5.01
N ARG A 41 -8.28 5.63 -4.10
CA ARG A 41 -6.97 6.06 -3.59
C ARG A 41 -6.96 6.07 -2.08
N GLU A 42 -5.83 5.68 -1.52
CA GLU A 42 -5.55 5.71 -0.09
C GLU A 42 -4.18 6.32 0.16
N ASN A 43 -4.08 7.27 1.10
CA ASN A 43 -2.82 7.87 1.50
C ASN A 43 -2.42 7.38 2.90
N VAL A 44 -1.20 6.88 3.03
CA VAL A 44 -0.63 6.44 4.30
C VAL A 44 0.75 7.05 4.52
N GLN A 45 1.06 7.30 5.78
CA GLN A 45 2.37 7.75 6.21
C GLN A 45 3.23 6.53 6.59
N GLY A 46 4.45 6.44 6.06
CA GLY A 46 5.36 5.32 6.35
C GLY A 46 6.48 5.14 5.34
N SER A 47 6.97 3.91 5.24
CA SER A 47 8.00 3.52 4.28
C SER A 47 7.74 2.11 3.75
N ILE A 48 8.21 1.83 2.53
CA ILE A 48 8.06 0.50 1.91
C ILE A 48 9.08 -0.44 2.55
N LYS A 49 8.58 -1.45 3.27
CA LYS A 49 9.41 -2.51 3.85
C LYS A 49 9.79 -3.59 2.84
N GLU A 50 8.83 -4.03 2.03
CA GLU A 50 8.99 -5.10 1.04
C GLU A 50 7.98 -4.92 -0.11
N ILE A 51 8.35 -5.30 -1.32
CA ILE A 51 7.44 -5.53 -2.45
C ILE A 51 7.74 -6.93 -3.00
N ASN A 52 6.70 -7.75 -3.11
CA ASN A 52 6.78 -9.14 -3.55
C ASN A 52 5.76 -9.39 -4.67
N PHE A 53 6.20 -9.93 -5.81
CA PHE A 53 5.43 -10.03 -7.06
C PHE A 53 5.02 -11.47 -7.40
#